data_AF-A0A3N5GE59-F1
#
_entry.id   AF-A0A3N5GE59-F1
#
_cell.length_a   1.000
_cell.length_b   1.000
_cell.length_c   1.000
_cell.angle_alpha   90.00
_cell.angle_beta   90.00
_cell.angle_gamma   90.00
#
_symmetry.space_group_name_H-M   'P 1'
#
loop_
_entity.id
_entity.type
_entity.pdbx_description
1 polymer ?
#
loop_
_entity_poly.entity_id
_entity_poly.type
_entity_poly.pdbx_seq_one_letter_code
_entity_poly.pdbx_strand_id
1 'polypeptide(L)'
;MILRAFGGKGGVGKTTLAAAAALAAAESGRHVLVLSTDPAHSLGDALGARLGPDPSRIPTRRGILEAAELQASRALSRFLDEHRTDLRTLADRGTWLDAGDVDRLLGLTLPGADELAGLLELSRLSLETQADEVVVDTAPTAHTLRL
;
A
#
# COMPACT_ATOMS: atom_id res chain seq x y z
N MET A 1 -15.86 -5.01 -5.10
CA MET A 1 -14.47 -4.57 -5.21
C MET A 1 -13.67 -5.54 -6.06
N ILE A 2 -12.96 -5.04 -7.08
CA ILE A 2 -12.01 -5.78 -7.92
C ILE A 2 -10.59 -5.43 -7.46
N LEU A 3 -9.69 -6.41 -7.33
CA LEU A 3 -8.27 -6.17 -7.08
C LEU A 3 -7.46 -6.53 -8.33
N ARG A 4 -6.65 -5.60 -8.83
CA ARG A 4 -5.78 -5.78 -9.99
C ARG A 4 -4.34 -5.43 -9.65
N ALA A 5 -3.46 -6.43 -9.61
CA ALA A 5 -2.04 -6.22 -9.31
C ALA A 5 -1.16 -6.31 -10.58
N PHE A 6 -0.13 -5.47 -10.66
CA PHE A 6 0.87 -5.47 -11.71
C PHE A 6 2.22 -5.89 -11.14
N GLY A 7 2.62 -7.14 -11.41
CA GLY A 7 3.88 -7.75 -10.95
C GLY A 7 4.85 -8.05 -12.09
N GLY A 8 6.14 -8.11 -11.78
CA GLY A 8 7.20 -8.37 -12.76
C GLY A 8 8.55 -7.79 -12.36
N LYS A 9 9.57 -8.02 -13.20
CA LYS A 9 10.94 -7.51 -12.97
C LYS A 9 10.98 -5.97 -12.95
N GLY A 10 12.10 -5.40 -12.49
CA GLY A 10 12.36 -3.97 -12.61
C GLY A 10 12.41 -3.53 -14.08
N GLY A 11 11.86 -2.35 -14.39
CA GLY A 11 11.96 -1.74 -15.73
C GLY A 11 11.03 -2.28 -16.82
N VAL A 12 10.12 -3.21 -16.52
CA VAL A 12 9.19 -3.78 -17.53
C VAL A 12 7.93 -2.95 -17.79
N GLY A 13 7.81 -1.77 -17.16
CA GLY A 13 6.66 -0.86 -17.35
C GLY A 13 5.46 -1.09 -16.42
N LYS A 14 5.64 -1.76 -15.27
CA LYS A 14 4.56 -2.06 -14.30
C LYS A 14 3.80 -0.81 -13.86
N THR A 15 4.52 0.20 -13.37
CA THR A 15 3.95 1.46 -12.90
C THR A 15 3.17 2.18 -13.99
N THR A 16 3.70 2.22 -15.21
CA THR A 16 3.01 2.80 -16.36
C THR A 16 1.72 2.06 -16.68
N LEU A 17 1.75 0.73 -16.68
CA LEU A 17 0.56 -0.10 -16.94
C LEU A 17 -0.47 0.02 -15.81
N ALA A 18 -0.05 0.07 -14.55
CA ALA A 18 -0.91 0.26 -13.40
C ALA A 18 -1.61 1.63 -13.46
N ALA A 19 -0.85 2.71 -13.67
CA ALA A 19 -1.39 4.06 -13.84
C ALA A 19 -2.38 4.14 -15.01
N ALA A 20 -2.02 3.60 -16.17
CA ALA A 20 -2.87 3.60 -17.36
C ALA A 20 -4.16 2.79 -17.14
N ALA A 21 -4.07 1.62 -16.50
CA ALA A 21 -5.23 0.79 -16.19
C ALA A 21 -6.18 1.47 -15.19
N ALA A 22 -5.64 2.08 -14.14
CA ALA A 22 -6.42 2.81 -13.15
C ALA A 22 -7.13 4.02 -13.75
N LEU A 23 -6.42 4.79 -14.58
CA LEU A 23 -6.99 5.93 -15.29
C LEU A 23 -8.08 5.50 -16.27
N ALA A 24 -7.85 4.46 -17.08
CA ALA A 24 -8.85 3.95 -18.02
C ALA A 24 -10.11 3.43 -17.30
N ALA A 25 -9.93 2.77 -16.16
CA ALA A 25 -11.02 2.32 -15.29
C ALA A 25 -11.85 3.49 -14.76
N ALA A 26 -11.20 4.54 -14.24
CA ALA A 26 -11.90 5.73 -13.74
C ALA A 26 -12.56 6.53 -14.87
N GLU A 27 -11.93 6.66 -16.04
CA GLU A 27 -12.52 7.28 -17.23
C GLU A 27 -13.75 6.51 -17.74
N SER A 28 -13.87 5.21 -17.42
CA SER A 28 -15.08 4.42 -17.71
C SER A 28 -16.22 4.65 -16.69
N GLY A 29 -16.00 5.47 -15.66
CA GLY A 29 -16.98 5.84 -14.65
C GLY A 29 -16.85 5.10 -13.32
N ARG A 30 -15.78 4.31 -13.10
CA ARG A 30 -15.56 3.59 -11.83
C ARG A 30 -14.92 4.49 -10.77
N HIS A 31 -15.12 4.15 -9.51
CA HIS A 31 -14.27 4.65 -8.42
C HIS A 31 -13.07 3.72 -8.25
N VAL A 32 -11.87 4.26 -8.46
CA VAL A 32 -10.62 3.50 -8.50
C VAL A 32 -9.61 4.09 -7.52
N LEU A 33 -8.99 3.21 -6.73
CA LEU A 33 -7.79 3.50 -5.96
C LEU A 33 -6.59 2.86 -6.68
N VAL A 34 -5.52 3.62 -6.93
CA VAL A 34 -4.22 3.07 -7.32
C VAL A 34 -3.20 3.27 -6.20
N LEU A 35 -2.59 2.18 -5.75
CA LEU A 35 -1.58 2.17 -4.70
C LEU A 35 -0.28 1.62 -5.28
N SER A 36 0.82 2.38 -5.18
CA SER A 36 2.16 1.83 -5.46
C SER A 36 2.85 1.40 -4.17
N THR A 37 3.42 0.21 -4.19
CA THR A 37 4.35 -0.27 -3.15
C THR A 37 5.81 -0.14 -3.60
N ASP A 38 6.08 0.44 -4.79
CA ASP A 38 7.42 0.61 -5.32
C ASP A 38 8.14 1.78 -4.62
N PRO A 39 9.28 1.56 -3.95
CA PRO A 39 10.05 2.63 -3.30
C PRO A 39 10.63 3.66 -4.29
N ALA A 40 10.59 3.40 -5.59
CA ALA A 40 11.03 4.35 -6.61
C ALA A 40 10.08 5.55 -6.79
N HIS A 41 8.89 5.58 -6.16
CA HIS A 41 7.94 6.70 -6.19
C HIS A 41 7.59 7.18 -7.61
N SER A 42 7.57 6.25 -8.57
CA SER A 42 7.40 6.55 -9.99
C SER A 42 5.93 6.67 -10.42
N LEU A 43 4.98 6.37 -9.53
CA LEU A 43 3.55 6.46 -9.83
C LEU A 43 3.12 7.93 -9.93
N GLY A 44 3.62 8.78 -9.03
CA GLY A 44 3.38 10.23 -9.09
C GLY A 44 3.85 10.84 -10.40
N ASP A 45 5.05 10.46 -10.86
CA ASP A 45 5.59 10.91 -12.15
C ASP A 45 4.72 10.46 -13.33
N ALA A 46 4.26 9.21 -13.33
CA ALA A 46 3.39 8.67 -14.38
C ALA A 46 2.01 9.37 -14.43
N LEU A 47 1.50 9.83 -13.29
CA LEU A 47 0.22 10.53 -13.17
C LEU A 47 0.35 12.05 -13.23
N GLY A 48 1.57 12.59 -13.24
CA GLY A 48 1.82 14.03 -13.18
C GLY A 48 1.37 14.67 -11.87
N ALA A 49 1.44 13.94 -10.75
CA ALA A 49 0.98 14.36 -9.44
C ALA A 49 2.03 14.10 -8.35
N ARG A 50 2.06 14.94 -7.32
CA ARG A 50 2.82 14.62 -6.09
C ARG A 50 1.97 13.72 -5.21
N LEU A 51 2.46 12.52 -4.96
CA LEU A 51 1.78 11.53 -4.16
C LEU A 51 2.46 11.35 -2.80
N GLY A 52 1.70 10.79 -1.88
CA GLY A 52 2.15 10.43 -0.55
C GLY A 52 1.32 9.25 -0.03
N PRO A 53 1.41 8.96 1.28
CA PRO A 53 0.73 7.81 1.89
C PRO A 53 -0.78 8.00 2.01
N ASP A 54 -1.26 9.24 1.97
CA ASP A 54 -2.69 9.55 2.03
C ASP A 54 -3.24 9.74 0.60
N PRO A 55 -4.38 9.13 0.24
CA PRO A 55 -4.90 9.17 -1.13
C PRO A 55 -5.14 10.59 -1.63
N SER A 56 -4.67 10.86 -2.84
CA SER A 56 -4.84 12.13 -3.52
C SER A 56 -5.66 11.94 -4.79
N ARG A 57 -6.62 12.83 -5.04
CA ARG A 57 -7.47 12.76 -6.23
C ARG A 57 -6.69 13.13 -7.49
N ILE A 58 -6.84 12.31 -8.52
CA ILE A 58 -6.34 12.55 -9.87
C ILE A 58 -7.51 12.99 -10.76
N PRO A 59 -7.38 14.07 -11.55
CA PRO A 59 -8.43 14.52 -12.44
C PRO A 59 -8.85 13.46 -13.46
N THR A 60 -10.15 13.20 -13.56
CA THR A 60 -10.75 12.33 -14.60
C THR A 60 -12.04 12.95 -15.13
N ARG A 61 -12.55 12.45 -16.26
CA ARG A 61 -13.77 12.98 -16.88
C ARG A 61 -15.09 12.45 -16.32
N ARG A 62 -15.08 11.26 -15.71
CA ARG A 62 -16.32 10.54 -15.36
C ARG A 62 -16.29 9.99 -13.94
N GLY A 63 -15.36 9.08 -13.66
CA GLY A 63 -15.27 8.40 -12.39
C GLY A 63 -14.42 9.16 -11.37
N ILE A 64 -13.90 8.41 -10.41
CA ILE A 64 -13.01 8.92 -9.37
C ILE A 64 -11.73 8.10 -9.44
N LEU A 65 -10.59 8.78 -9.53
CA LEU A 65 -9.28 8.16 -9.38
C LEU A 65 -8.59 8.77 -8.16
N GLU A 66 -8.23 7.92 -7.22
CA GLU A 66 -7.41 8.27 -6.07
C GLU A 66 -6.09 7.51 -6.16
N ALA A 67 -4.98 8.19 -5.85
CA ALA A 67 -3.65 7.63 -5.95
C ALA A 67 -2.88 7.82 -4.65
N ALA A 68 -2.15 6.79 -4.23
CA ALA A 68 -1.29 6.80 -3.05
C ALA A 68 0.00 6.02 -3.31
N GLU A 69 1.02 6.34 -2.52
CA GLU A 69 2.29 5.62 -2.50
C GLU A 69 2.60 5.15 -1.08
N LEU A 70 2.93 3.86 -0.94
CA LEU A 70 3.17 3.24 0.34
C LEU A 70 4.39 3.86 1.04
N GLN A 71 4.22 4.16 2.32
CA GLN A 71 5.32 4.42 3.23
C GLN A 71 5.32 3.34 4.31
N ALA A 72 6.13 2.30 4.11
CA ALA A 72 6.08 1.07 4.91
C ALA A 72 6.25 1.35 6.42
N SER A 73 7.21 2.19 6.78
CA SER A 73 7.44 2.59 8.17
C SER A 73 6.23 3.27 8.80
N ARG A 74 5.58 4.20 8.08
CA ARG A 74 4.39 4.90 8.56
C ARG A 74 3.18 3.97 8.68
N ALA A 75 2.99 3.06 7.71
CA ALA A 75 1.91 2.07 7.75
C ALA A 75 2.06 1.12 8.94
N LEU A 76 3.28 0.62 9.18
CA LEU A 76 3.57 -0.26 10.31
C LEU A 76 3.40 0.45 11.65
N SER A 77 3.98 1.66 11.81
CA SER A 77 3.83 2.45 13.04
C SER A 77 2.36 2.73 13.35
N ARG A 78 1.56 3.09 12.34
CA ARG A 78 0.12 3.34 12.50
C ARG A 78 -0.61 2.10 13.02
N PHE A 79 -0.37 0.95 12.39
CA PHE A 79 -0.98 -0.32 12.79
C PHE A 79 -0.67 -0.68 14.25
N LEU A 80 0.57 -0.51 14.68
CA LEU A 80 0.99 -0.83 16.05
C LEU A 80 0.39 0.12 17.08
N ASP A 81 0.32 1.41 16.76
CA ASP A 81 -0.30 2.41 17.62
C ASP A 81 -1.80 2.12 17.79
N GLU A 82 -2.49 1.75 16.71
CA GLU A 82 -3.90 1.37 16.74
C GLU A 82 -4.14 0.10 17.58
N HIS A 83 -3.24 -0.88 17.51
CA HIS A 83 -3.40 -2.18 18.20
C HIS A 83 -2.59 -2.28 19.49
N ARG A 84 -2.04 -1.17 19.99
CA ARG A 84 -1.09 -1.16 21.11
C ARG A 84 -1.63 -1.82 22.37
N THR A 85 -2.90 -1.61 22.68
CA THR A 85 -3.55 -2.18 23.87
C THR A 85 -3.71 -3.69 23.76
N ASP A 86 -4.07 -4.18 22.58
CA ASP A 86 -4.24 -5.62 22.32
C ASP A 86 -2.89 -6.32 22.29
N LEU A 87 -1.88 -5.71 21.65
CA LEU A 87 -0.50 -6.19 21.63
C LEU A 87 0.10 -6.22 23.04
N ARG A 88 -0.17 -5.22 23.89
CA ARG A 88 0.21 -5.24 25.31
C ARG A 88 -0.46 -6.37 26.07
N THR A 89 -1.76 -6.59 25.85
CA THR A 89 -2.49 -7.68 26.50
C THR A 89 -1.97 -9.06 26.08
N LEU A 90 -1.53 -9.21 24.83
CA LEU A 90 -0.89 -10.42 24.32
C LEU A 90 0.53 -10.60 24.89
N ALA A 91 1.31 -9.53 24.97
CA ALA A 91 2.63 -9.51 25.59
C ALA A 91 2.55 -9.86 27.08
N ASP A 92 1.60 -9.29 27.82
CA ASP A 92 1.41 -9.57 29.25
C ASP A 92 0.97 -11.03 29.51
N ARG A 93 0.39 -11.69 28.50
CA ARG A 93 -0.01 -13.10 28.55
C ARG A 93 1.03 -14.06 27.98
N GLY A 94 2.07 -13.56 27.29
CA GLY A 94 3.08 -14.35 26.59
C GLY A 94 4.49 -14.10 27.12
N THR A 95 5.27 -15.14 27.39
CA THR A 95 6.58 -15.03 28.05
C THR A 95 7.74 -14.52 27.17
N TRP A 96 7.50 -13.95 25.98
CA TRP A 96 8.56 -13.84 24.95
C TRP A 96 8.76 -12.49 24.27
N LEU A 97 7.89 -11.50 24.44
CA LEU A 97 8.06 -10.19 23.80
C LEU A 97 7.63 -9.08 24.76
N ASP A 98 8.58 -8.30 25.27
CA ASP A 98 8.27 -7.07 26.00
C ASP A 98 8.08 -5.88 25.03
N ALA A 99 7.63 -4.73 25.56
CA ALA A 99 7.42 -3.53 24.73
C ALA A 99 8.71 -3.03 24.04
N GLY A 100 9.89 -3.30 24.63
CA GLY A 100 11.19 -2.97 24.05
C GLY A 100 11.65 -3.96 22.97
N ASP A 101 11.21 -5.22 23.04
CA ASP A 101 11.41 -6.23 21.99
C ASP A 101 10.52 -5.96 20.78
N VAL A 102 9.30 -5.44 21.00
CA VAL A 102 8.46 -4.91 19.92
C VAL A 102 9.16 -3.74 19.24
N ASP A 103 9.62 -2.71 19.98
CA ASP A 103 10.36 -1.58 19.39
C ASP A 103 11.65 -2.02 18.68
N ARG A 104 12.36 -3.05 19.19
CA ARG A 104 13.54 -3.63 18.52
C ARG A 104 13.18 -4.41 17.26
N LEU A 105 12.10 -5.20 17.27
CA LEU A 105 11.59 -5.88 16.07
C LEU A 105 11.24 -4.89 14.96
N LEU A 106 10.77 -3.71 15.32
CA LEU A 106 10.40 -2.63 14.40
C LEU A 106 11.60 -1.81 13.90
N GLY A 107 12.67 -1.74 14.69
CA GLY A 107 13.94 -1.15 14.28
C GLY A 107 14.81 -2.07 13.41
N LEU A 108 14.53 -3.37 13.41
CA LEU A 108 15.16 -4.34 12.52
C LEU A 108 14.43 -4.33 11.18
N THR A 109 15.16 -4.26 10.07
CA THR A 109 14.61 -4.53 8.73
C THR A 109 14.22 -6.00 8.64
N LEU A 110 13.03 -6.33 9.14
CA LEU A 110 12.48 -7.67 9.08
C LEU A 110 12.25 -8.04 7.61
N PRO A 111 12.79 -9.17 7.14
CA PRO A 111 12.42 -9.69 5.82
C PRO A 111 10.89 -9.86 5.75
N GLY A 112 10.24 -9.25 4.77
CA GLY A 112 8.77 -9.28 4.65
C GLY A 112 8.05 -8.07 5.26
N ALA A 113 8.75 -7.15 5.93
CA ALA A 113 8.11 -5.98 6.57
C ALA A 113 7.44 -5.05 5.57
N ASP A 114 8.08 -4.79 4.43
CA ASP A 114 7.54 -3.92 3.39
C ASP A 114 6.29 -4.54 2.75
N GLU A 115 6.29 -5.87 2.54
CA GLU A 115 5.14 -6.62 2.06
C GLU A 115 3.98 -6.59 3.08
N LEU A 116 4.26 -6.85 4.35
CA LEU A 116 3.25 -6.76 5.42
C LEU A 116 2.67 -5.35 5.51
N ALA A 117 3.51 -4.32 5.50
CA ALA A 117 3.08 -2.94 5.52
C ALA A 117 2.21 -2.60 4.29
N GLY A 118 2.58 -3.11 3.11
CA GLY A 118 1.78 -2.98 1.90
C GLY A 118 0.39 -3.63 2.02
N LEU A 119 0.31 -4.82 2.62
CA LEU A 119 -0.96 -5.51 2.85
C LEU A 119 -1.85 -4.78 3.86
N LEU A 120 -1.26 -4.32 4.97
CA LEU A 120 -1.95 -3.54 6.00
C LEU A 120 -2.53 -2.25 5.40
N GLU A 121 -1.73 -1.54 4.62
CA GLU A 121 -2.16 -0.28 4.01
C GLU A 121 -3.19 -0.50 2.90
N LEU A 122 -3.05 -1.55 2.09
CA LEU A 122 -4.06 -1.95 1.10
C LEU A 122 -5.41 -2.23 1.79
N SER A 123 -5.39 -2.98 2.89
CA SER A 123 -6.60 -3.29 3.66
C SER A 123 -7.24 -2.02 4.22
N ARG A 124 -6.44 -1.13 4.83
CA ARG A 124 -6.91 0.14 5.40
C ARG A 124 -7.55 1.02 4.33
N LEU A 125 -6.82 1.29 3.25
CA LEU A 125 -7.28 2.18 2.18
C LEU A 125 -8.47 1.61 1.40
N SER A 126 -8.53 0.29 1.22
CA SER A 126 -9.68 -0.39 0.63
C SER A 126 -10.97 -0.14 1.42
N LEU A 127 -10.89 -0.16 2.75
CA LEU A 127 -12.04 0.12 3.62
C LEU A 127 -12.41 1.61 3.66
N GLU A 128 -11.43 2.50 3.65
CA GLU A 128 -11.66 3.95 3.73
C GLU A 128 -12.20 4.55 2.42
N THR A 129 -11.60 4.17 1.29
CA THR A 129 -11.96 4.75 -0.02
C THR A 129 -13.25 4.18 -0.58
N GLN A 130 -13.66 2.98 -0.15
CA GLN A 130 -14.83 2.27 -0.70
C GLN A 130 -14.78 2.11 -2.24
N ALA A 131 -13.57 2.04 -2.81
CA ALA A 131 -13.38 1.96 -4.25
C ALA A 131 -13.96 0.68 -4.86
N ASP A 132 -14.49 0.79 -6.08
CA ASP A 132 -14.99 -0.34 -6.86
C ASP A 132 -13.84 -1.23 -7.35
N GLU A 133 -12.68 -0.63 -7.64
CA GLU A 133 -11.46 -1.29 -8.11
C GLU A 133 -10.22 -0.72 -7.38
N VAL A 134 -9.36 -1.62 -6.91
CA VAL A 134 -8.05 -1.29 -6.37
C VAL A 134 -6.98 -1.82 -7.33
N VAL A 135 -6.14 -0.93 -7.83
CA VAL A 135 -5.00 -1.22 -8.69
C VAL A 135 -3.73 -1.15 -7.88
N VAL A 136 -2.92 -2.20 -7.88
CA VAL A 136 -1.67 -2.28 -7.12
C VAL A 136 -0.48 -2.30 -8.07
N ASP A 137 0.35 -1.28 -8.00
CA ASP A 137 1.68 -1.25 -8.62
C ASP A 137 2.69 -1.81 -7.62
N THR A 138 3.33 -2.93 -7.97
CA THR A 138 4.14 -3.67 -7.00
C THR A 138 5.63 -3.38 -7.17
N ALA A 139 6.35 -3.36 -6.04
CA ALA A 139 7.80 -3.21 -6.03
C ALA A 139 8.49 -4.27 -6.92
N PRO A 140 9.69 -3.97 -7.48
CA PRO A 140 10.43 -4.88 -8.35
C PRO A 140 11.12 -6.04 -7.59
N THR A 141 10.49 -6.61 -6.56
CA THR A 141 11.01 -7.75 -5.81
C THR A 141 10.34 -9.05 -6.26
N ALA A 142 11.09 -10.15 -6.33
CA ALA A 142 10.62 -11.47 -6.75
C ALA A 142 9.60 -12.12 -5.78
N HIS A 143 9.03 -11.35 -4.86
CA HIS A 143 8.25 -11.83 -3.71
C HIS A 143 6.81 -11.28 -3.67
N THR A 144 6.34 -10.57 -4.69
CA THR A 144 4.95 -10.10 -4.82
C THR A 144 3.90 -11.20 -4.61
N LEU A 145 4.24 -12.46 -4.93
CA LEU A 145 3.37 -13.65 -4.76
C LEU A 145 3.49 -14.32 -3.37
N ARG A 146 4.21 -13.73 -2.41
CA ARG A 146 4.20 -14.17 -1.01
C ARG A 146 3.13 -13.47 -0.16
N LEU A 147 2.43 -12.49 -0.73
CA LEU A 147 1.20 -11.88 -0.20
C LEU A 147 0.01 -12.83 -0.42
#